data_AF-A0A8E0IT63-F1
#
_entry.id   AF-A0A8E0IT63-F1
#
_cell.length_a   1.000
_cell.length_b   1.000
_cell.length_c   1.000
_cell.angle_alpha   90.00
_cell.angle_beta   90.00
_cell.angle_gamma   90.00
#
_symmetry.space_group_name_H-M   'P 1'
#
loop_
_entity.id
_entity.type
_entity.pdbx_description
1 polymer ?
#
loop_
_entity_poly.entity_id
_entity_poly.type
_entity_poly.pdbx_seq_one_letter_code
_entity_poly.pdbx_strand_id
1 'polypeptide(L)'
;MENKTVTPNKSTSPQKKWMDFKVGSVPLPVYIVMAAIIVLAGVMQQLPVNMLGGFAVILTLGWLLGTIGANIPIVKNFGGPAILSLLVPSILVFYNAMNPNVLKAADMLMKQANFLYFYIACLVCGSILGMNRKILIQGLMRMIIPMMLGMILAMGVGTLVGVLLGLEWKHTMFFIVTPVLAGGIGEGILPLSLGYSTITGTTSGALVAQLIPATIIGNFFAIMCSGLLNRLGEKRPELSGQGQLVRLNGAEDDLADAMKDDTGEIDLKMMGAGVLTACTLFILGMLLQSITGFPGPVLMIVAAAILKYLNVIPGETQRGAKQLYKFI
;
A
#
# COMPACT_ATOMS: atom_id res chain seq x y z
N MET A 1 34.18 -31.87 42.60
CA MET A 1 32.81 -32.42 42.55
C MET A 1 31.88 -31.27 42.18
N GLU A 2 31.90 -30.79 40.95
CA GLU A 2 31.32 -31.42 39.76
C GLU A 2 29.78 -31.43 39.81
N ASN A 3 29.17 -30.47 39.12
CA ASN A 3 28.19 -30.80 38.10
C ASN A 3 28.00 -29.63 37.14
N LYS A 4 28.82 -29.61 36.08
CA LYS A 4 28.51 -28.86 34.87
C LYS A 4 27.36 -29.61 34.19
N THR A 5 26.15 -29.09 34.25
CA THR A 5 25.04 -29.54 33.41
C THR A 5 25.38 -29.22 31.96
N VAL A 6 25.93 -30.22 31.29
CA VAL A 6 26.10 -30.27 29.83
C VAL A 6 24.70 -30.24 29.22
N THR A 7 24.33 -29.11 28.63
CA THR A 7 23.17 -29.02 27.73
C THR A 7 23.44 -29.92 26.52
N PRO A 8 22.50 -30.82 26.15
CA PRO A 8 22.73 -31.73 25.05
C PRO A 8 22.74 -30.94 23.74
N ASN A 9 23.83 -31.11 23.01
CA ASN A 9 24.03 -30.64 21.65
C ASN A 9 22.85 -31.08 20.77
N LYS A 10 21.90 -30.17 20.46
CA LYS A 10 20.80 -30.44 19.53
C LYS A 10 21.39 -30.61 18.13
N SER A 11 21.66 -31.85 17.74
CA SER A 11 21.89 -32.22 16.35
C SER A 11 20.68 -31.77 15.52
N THR A 12 20.85 -30.70 14.75
CA THR A 12 19.82 -30.15 13.88
C THR A 12 19.74 -31.01 12.62
N SER A 13 18.89 -32.05 12.67
CA SER A 13 18.57 -32.85 11.48
C SER A 13 17.95 -31.95 10.39
N PRO A 14 18.27 -32.18 9.10
CA PRO A 14 17.71 -31.39 7.98
C PRO A 14 16.17 -31.34 7.95
N GLN A 15 15.51 -32.35 8.52
CA GLN A 15 14.05 -32.45 8.62
C GLN A 15 13.43 -31.35 9.50
N LYS A 16 14.11 -30.86 10.55
CA LYS A 16 13.56 -29.78 11.39
C LYS A 16 13.60 -28.41 10.70
N LYS A 17 14.58 -28.17 9.83
CA LYS A 17 14.76 -26.88 9.14
C LYS A 17 13.62 -26.53 8.17
N TRP A 18 12.95 -27.52 7.59
CA TRP A 18 11.84 -27.28 6.64
C TRP A 18 10.52 -26.98 7.33
N MET A 19 10.33 -27.45 8.56
CA MET A 19 9.15 -27.11 9.38
C MET A 19 9.26 -25.72 10.01
N ASP A 20 10.48 -25.22 10.19
CA ASP A 20 10.74 -23.90 10.77
C ASP A 20 10.67 -22.76 9.72
N PHE A 21 10.87 -23.06 8.43
CA PHE A 21 10.76 -22.06 7.36
C PHE A 21 9.30 -21.68 7.12
N LYS A 22 9.00 -20.38 7.13
CA LYS A 22 7.65 -19.85 6.93
C LYS A 22 7.53 -19.09 5.62
N VAL A 23 6.38 -19.24 4.96
CA VAL A 23 5.98 -18.46 3.78
C VAL A 23 4.77 -17.62 4.20
N GLY A 24 4.96 -16.30 4.29
CA GLY A 24 4.00 -15.43 4.98
C GLY A 24 3.83 -15.87 6.44
N SER A 25 2.59 -16.15 6.83
CA SER A 25 2.25 -16.51 8.23
C SER A 25 2.26 -18.02 8.50
N VAL A 26 2.43 -18.86 7.48
CA VAL A 26 2.27 -20.33 7.59
C VAL A 26 3.60 -21.09 7.41
N PRO A 27 3.79 -22.26 8.04
CA PRO A 27 4.94 -23.12 7.78
C PRO A 27 4.98 -23.63 6.33
N LEU A 28 6.18 -23.81 5.79
CA LEU A 28 6.40 -24.21 4.39
C LEU A 28 5.62 -25.47 3.96
N PRO A 29 5.56 -26.56 4.74
CA PRO A 29 4.80 -27.74 4.32
C PRO A 29 3.30 -27.46 4.17
N VAL A 30 2.74 -26.65 5.08
CA VAL A 30 1.32 -26.25 5.03
C VAL A 30 1.08 -25.36 3.82
N TYR A 31 1.98 -24.40 3.57
CA TYR A 31 1.91 -23.54 2.39
C TYR A 31 1.90 -24.35 1.09
N ILE A 32 2.80 -25.33 0.94
CA ILE A 32 2.89 -26.15 -0.28
C ILE A 32 1.59 -26.88 -0.55
N VAL A 33 0.97 -27.48 0.46
CA VAL A 33 -0.32 -28.18 0.31
C VAL A 33 -1.43 -27.21 -0.09
N MET A 34 -1.54 -26.06 0.58
CA MET A 34 -2.54 -25.04 0.24
C MET A 34 -2.35 -24.50 -1.18
N ALA A 35 -1.11 -24.16 -1.54
CA ALA A 35 -0.76 -23.67 -2.87
C ALA A 35 -1.04 -24.71 -3.96
N ALA A 36 -0.73 -25.99 -3.71
CA ALA A 36 -1.00 -27.07 -4.65
C ALA A 36 -2.51 -27.21 -4.94
N ILE A 37 -3.36 -27.14 -3.90
CA ILE A 37 -4.82 -27.19 -4.07
C ILE A 37 -5.32 -26.00 -4.90
N ILE A 38 -4.81 -24.79 -4.61
CA ILE A 38 -5.22 -23.56 -5.32
C ILE A 38 -4.76 -23.58 -6.78
N VAL A 39 -3.53 -24.03 -7.03
CA VAL A 39 -2.99 -24.20 -8.40
C VAL A 39 -3.78 -25.25 -9.16
N LEU A 40 -4.09 -26.39 -8.54
CA LEU A 40 -4.87 -27.46 -9.16
C LEU A 40 -6.30 -26.99 -9.50
N ALA A 41 -6.97 -26.29 -8.58
CA ALA A 41 -8.27 -25.68 -8.83
C ALA A 41 -8.21 -24.64 -9.96
N GLY A 42 -7.14 -23.84 -10.01
CA GLY A 42 -6.88 -22.91 -11.11
C GLY A 42 -6.71 -23.62 -12.45
N VAL A 43 -5.84 -24.63 -12.53
CA VAL A 43 -5.61 -25.43 -13.74
C VAL A 43 -6.91 -26.11 -14.22
N MET A 44 -7.71 -26.64 -13.29
CA MET A 44 -9.02 -27.22 -13.59
C MET A 44 -10.12 -26.21 -13.93
N GLN A 45 -9.85 -24.89 -13.90
CA GLN A 45 -10.83 -23.81 -14.10
C GLN A 45 -11.98 -23.82 -13.08
N GLN A 46 -11.78 -24.43 -11.91
CA GLN A 46 -12.79 -24.58 -10.86
C GLN A 46 -12.58 -23.63 -9.68
N LEU A 47 -11.65 -22.69 -9.79
CA LEU A 47 -11.45 -21.69 -8.74
C LEU A 47 -12.70 -20.77 -8.70
N PRO A 48 -13.29 -20.56 -7.51
CA PRO A 48 -14.48 -19.73 -7.40
C PRO A 48 -14.17 -18.26 -7.74
N VAL A 49 -14.95 -17.67 -8.63
CA VAL A 49 -14.83 -16.25 -8.99
C VAL A 49 -15.62 -15.40 -7.99
N ASN A 50 -15.19 -15.44 -6.73
CA ASN A 50 -15.74 -14.69 -5.61
C ASN A 50 -14.62 -14.35 -4.61
N MET A 51 -14.94 -13.59 -3.55
CA MET A 51 -13.92 -13.06 -2.64
C MET A 51 -12.96 -14.15 -2.13
N LEU A 52 -13.46 -15.36 -1.86
CA LEU A 52 -12.64 -16.48 -1.38
C LEU A 52 -11.59 -16.89 -2.42
N GLY A 53 -11.98 -17.08 -3.68
CA GLY A 53 -11.03 -17.45 -4.73
C GLY A 53 -10.05 -16.32 -5.06
N GLY A 54 -10.51 -15.07 -5.03
CA GLY A 54 -9.63 -13.91 -5.18
C GLY A 54 -8.56 -13.85 -4.09
N PHE A 55 -8.96 -14.00 -2.81
CA PHE A 55 -8.02 -14.03 -1.69
C PHE A 55 -7.04 -15.20 -1.79
N ALA A 56 -7.54 -16.38 -2.16
CA ALA A 56 -6.70 -17.56 -2.35
C ALA A 56 -5.58 -17.30 -3.37
N VAL A 57 -5.86 -16.62 -4.49
CA VAL A 57 -4.86 -16.26 -5.50
C VAL A 57 -3.85 -15.25 -4.98
N ILE A 58 -4.33 -14.11 -4.46
CA ILE A 58 -3.45 -13.00 -4.10
C ILE A 58 -2.57 -13.34 -2.88
N LEU A 59 -3.09 -14.09 -1.91
CA LEU A 59 -2.32 -14.50 -0.73
C LEU A 59 -1.30 -15.58 -1.09
N THR A 60 -1.69 -16.56 -1.91
CA THR A 60 -0.78 -17.64 -2.31
C THR A 60 0.41 -17.11 -3.10
N LEU A 61 0.16 -16.28 -4.13
CA LEU A 61 1.23 -15.69 -4.93
C LEU A 61 1.97 -14.59 -4.16
N GLY A 62 1.25 -13.72 -3.47
CA GLY A 62 1.84 -12.60 -2.72
C GLY A 62 2.76 -13.05 -1.60
N TRP A 63 2.36 -14.05 -0.80
CA TRP A 63 3.23 -14.58 0.25
C TRP A 63 4.46 -15.29 -0.30
N LEU A 64 4.33 -16.02 -1.41
CA LEU A 64 5.47 -16.67 -2.06
C LEU A 64 6.48 -15.65 -2.59
N LEU A 65 6.01 -14.74 -3.44
CA LEU A 65 6.85 -13.73 -4.08
C LEU A 65 7.41 -12.74 -3.07
N GLY A 66 6.63 -12.39 -2.05
CA GLY A 66 7.08 -11.57 -0.92
C GLY A 66 8.19 -12.25 -0.13
N THR A 67 8.03 -13.54 0.19
CA THR A 67 9.05 -14.31 0.93
C THR A 67 10.31 -14.48 0.09
N ILE A 68 10.19 -14.77 -1.21
CA ILE A 68 11.34 -14.84 -2.13
C ILE A 68 12.04 -13.48 -2.19
N GLY A 69 11.29 -12.39 -2.37
CA GLY A 69 11.82 -11.03 -2.47
C GLY A 69 12.53 -10.57 -1.21
N ALA A 70 12.10 -11.01 -0.03
CA ALA A 70 12.75 -10.71 1.25
C ALA A 70 14.09 -11.47 1.43
N ASN A 71 14.22 -12.64 0.81
CA ASN A 71 15.38 -13.51 0.97
C ASN A 71 16.50 -13.25 -0.07
N ILE A 72 16.22 -12.57 -1.18
CA ILE A 72 17.24 -12.26 -2.20
C ILE A 72 18.16 -11.13 -1.69
N PRO A 73 19.48 -11.35 -1.52
CA PRO A 73 20.38 -10.42 -0.81
C PRO A 73 20.48 -9.01 -1.41
N ILE A 74 20.39 -8.89 -2.73
CA ILE A 74 20.43 -7.61 -3.43
C ILE A 74 19.06 -6.97 -3.39
N VAL A 75 18.04 -7.70 -3.86
CA VAL A 75 16.69 -7.21 -4.13
C VAL A 75 15.94 -6.83 -2.85
N LYS A 76 16.17 -7.52 -1.73
CA LYS A 76 15.53 -7.21 -0.44
C LYS A 76 15.76 -5.76 0.01
N ASN A 77 16.94 -5.20 -0.27
CA ASN A 77 17.32 -3.84 0.15
C ASN A 77 16.71 -2.74 -0.74
N PHE A 78 16.02 -3.11 -1.82
CA PHE A 78 15.35 -2.17 -2.74
C PHE A 78 13.83 -2.33 -2.71
N GLY A 79 13.26 -2.94 -1.68
CA GLY A 79 11.82 -3.25 -1.64
C GLY A 79 11.48 -4.54 -2.40
N GLY A 80 12.37 -5.53 -2.34
CA GLY A 80 12.26 -6.80 -3.06
C GLY A 80 10.90 -7.51 -2.97
N PRO A 81 10.28 -7.64 -1.78
CA PRO A 81 8.94 -8.20 -1.67
C PRO A 81 7.89 -7.49 -2.54
N ALA A 82 7.89 -6.16 -2.55
CA ALA A 82 6.95 -5.36 -3.33
C ALA A 82 7.25 -5.43 -4.83
N ILE A 83 8.53 -5.31 -5.22
CA ILE A 83 8.95 -5.38 -6.63
C ILE A 83 8.58 -6.74 -7.23
N LEU A 84 8.89 -7.85 -6.56
CA LEU A 84 8.58 -9.19 -7.08
C LEU A 84 7.07 -9.44 -7.12
N SER A 85 6.33 -9.03 -6.09
CA SER A 85 4.88 -9.19 -6.04
C SER A 85 4.15 -8.36 -7.10
N LEU A 86 4.77 -7.27 -7.59
CA LEU A 86 4.25 -6.47 -8.70
C LEU A 86 4.66 -7.04 -10.07
N LEU A 87 5.95 -7.26 -10.29
CA LEU A 87 6.49 -7.58 -11.61
C LEU A 87 6.18 -9.01 -12.04
N VAL A 88 6.34 -9.99 -11.15
CA VAL A 88 6.22 -11.41 -11.54
C VAL A 88 4.80 -11.72 -12.02
N PRO A 89 3.71 -11.36 -11.31
CA PRO A 89 2.36 -11.59 -11.81
C PRO A 89 2.08 -10.83 -13.12
N SER A 90 2.59 -9.60 -13.25
CA SER A 90 2.44 -8.80 -14.47
C SER A 90 3.11 -9.45 -15.69
N ILE A 91 4.31 -10.00 -15.51
CA ILE A 91 5.04 -10.74 -16.55
C ILE A 91 4.32 -12.04 -16.90
N LEU A 92 3.83 -12.78 -15.90
CA LEU A 92 3.05 -14.00 -16.14
C LEU A 92 1.77 -13.71 -16.94
N VAL A 93 1.11 -12.58 -16.67
CA VAL A 93 -0.03 -12.11 -17.46
C VAL A 93 0.41 -11.74 -18.88
N PHE A 94 1.51 -11.00 -19.05
CA PHE A 94 2.01 -10.60 -20.36
C PHE A 94 2.32 -11.79 -21.29
N TYR A 95 2.92 -12.85 -20.74
CA TYR A 95 3.18 -14.09 -21.49
C TYR A 95 1.98 -15.04 -21.59
N ASN A 96 0.79 -14.65 -21.13
CA ASN A 96 -0.40 -15.50 -21.04
C ASN A 96 -0.16 -16.83 -20.28
N ALA A 97 0.77 -16.83 -19.32
CA ALA A 97 1.07 -17.99 -18.47
C ALA A 97 0.08 -18.14 -17.31
N MET A 98 -0.71 -17.11 -17.01
CA MET A 98 -1.77 -17.13 -16.01
C MET A 98 -3.06 -17.71 -16.57
N ASN A 99 -3.69 -18.58 -15.79
CA ASN A 99 -4.97 -19.17 -16.14
C ASN A 99 -6.10 -18.11 -16.15
N PRO A 100 -7.00 -18.10 -17.17
CA PRO A 100 -8.09 -17.12 -17.25
C PRO A 100 -9.01 -17.08 -16.01
N ASN A 101 -9.30 -18.23 -15.39
CA ASN A 101 -10.14 -18.30 -14.20
C ASN A 101 -9.43 -17.70 -12.96
N VAL A 102 -8.11 -17.85 -12.86
CA VAL A 102 -7.28 -17.18 -11.83
C VAL A 102 -7.33 -15.66 -11.99
N LEU A 103 -7.23 -15.17 -13.23
CA LEU A 103 -7.32 -13.73 -13.53
C LEU A 103 -8.70 -13.16 -13.20
N LYS A 104 -9.77 -13.87 -13.56
CA LYS A 104 -11.14 -13.48 -13.21
C LYS A 104 -11.34 -13.39 -11.69
N ALA A 105 -10.81 -14.35 -10.93
CA ALA A 105 -10.90 -14.33 -9.47
C ALA A 105 -10.15 -13.14 -8.86
N ALA A 106 -8.95 -12.83 -9.36
CA ALA A 106 -8.18 -11.66 -8.92
C ALA A 106 -8.86 -10.33 -9.29
N ASP A 107 -9.39 -10.21 -10.51
CA ASP A 107 -10.12 -9.03 -10.98
C ASP A 107 -11.41 -8.82 -10.17
N MET A 108 -12.15 -9.90 -9.90
CA MET A 108 -13.35 -9.83 -9.07
C MET A 108 -13.02 -9.28 -7.67
N LEU A 109 -11.90 -9.67 -7.05
CA LEU A 109 -11.57 -9.18 -5.71
C LEU A 109 -11.16 -7.70 -5.75
N MET A 110 -10.24 -7.36 -6.66
CA MET A 110 -9.64 -6.03 -6.68
C MET A 110 -10.58 -4.96 -7.24
N LYS A 111 -11.36 -5.29 -8.28
CA LYS A 111 -12.23 -4.33 -8.98
C LYS A 111 -13.70 -4.49 -8.64
N GLN A 112 -14.25 -5.70 -8.67
CA GLN A 112 -15.70 -5.88 -8.51
C GLN A 112 -16.12 -5.77 -7.04
N ALA A 113 -15.39 -6.43 -6.14
CA ALA A 113 -15.59 -6.35 -4.70
C ALA A 113 -14.97 -5.10 -4.06
N ASN A 114 -14.24 -4.27 -4.84
CA ASN A 114 -13.58 -3.05 -4.38
C ASN A 114 -12.67 -3.26 -3.15
N PHE A 115 -12.00 -4.43 -3.06
CA PHE A 115 -11.14 -4.74 -1.92
C PHE A 115 -10.01 -3.72 -1.74
N LEU A 116 -9.51 -3.12 -2.84
CA LEU A 116 -8.51 -2.05 -2.77
C LEU A 116 -8.99 -0.85 -1.96
N TYR A 117 -10.23 -0.38 -2.18
CA TYR A 117 -10.78 0.73 -1.40
C TYR A 117 -11.08 0.35 0.04
N PHE A 118 -11.51 -0.89 0.28
CA PHE A 118 -11.64 -1.40 1.64
C PHE A 118 -10.29 -1.39 2.39
N TYR A 119 -9.22 -1.85 1.73
CA TYR A 119 -7.87 -1.84 2.27
C TYR A 119 -7.38 -0.41 2.59
N ILE A 120 -7.56 0.53 1.65
CA ILE A 120 -7.25 1.96 1.85
C ILE A 120 -8.05 2.53 3.02
N ALA A 121 -9.35 2.25 3.09
CA ALA A 121 -10.21 2.73 4.16
C ALA A 121 -9.73 2.25 5.54
N CYS A 122 -9.38 0.96 5.66
CA CYS A 122 -8.83 0.41 6.90
C CYS A 122 -7.51 1.09 7.28
N LEU A 123 -6.61 1.27 6.31
CA LEU A 123 -5.32 1.90 6.57
C LEU A 123 -5.47 3.35 7.02
N VAL A 124 -6.23 4.16 6.29
CA VAL A 124 -6.47 5.57 6.58
C VAL A 124 -7.18 5.74 7.93
N CYS A 125 -8.21 4.93 8.17
CA CYS A 125 -8.96 4.97 9.43
C CYS A 125 -8.04 4.69 10.62
N GLY A 126 -7.31 3.58 10.61
CA GLY A 126 -6.46 3.21 11.73
C GLY A 126 -5.21 4.07 11.88
N SER A 127 -4.61 4.56 10.79
CA SER A 127 -3.42 5.42 10.87
C SER A 127 -3.75 6.81 11.42
N ILE A 128 -4.89 7.39 11.04
CA ILE A 128 -5.31 8.73 11.51
C ILE A 128 -5.89 8.64 12.93
N LEU A 129 -6.82 7.72 13.17
CA LEU A 129 -7.46 7.59 14.48
C LEU A 129 -6.49 7.04 15.52
N GLY A 130 -5.54 6.19 15.13
CA GLY A 130 -4.54 5.60 16.03
C GLY A 130 -3.38 6.54 16.41
N MET A 131 -3.31 7.74 15.83
CA MET A 131 -2.26 8.72 16.08
C MET A 131 -2.66 9.73 17.17
N ASN A 132 -1.68 10.34 17.85
CA ASN A 132 -1.95 11.43 18.79
C ASN A 132 -2.43 12.70 18.06
N ARG A 133 -3.43 13.39 18.62
CA ARG A 133 -4.00 14.62 18.05
C ARG A 133 -2.97 15.71 17.76
N LYS A 134 -1.99 15.92 18.65
CA LYS A 134 -0.97 16.97 18.49
C LYS A 134 -0.06 16.66 17.30
N ILE A 135 0.33 15.39 17.16
CA ILE A 135 1.15 14.88 16.06
C ILE A 135 0.38 14.95 14.74
N LEU A 136 -0.92 14.61 14.73
CA LEU A 136 -1.76 14.67 13.54
C LEU A 136 -1.80 16.09 12.94
N ILE A 137 -2.08 17.12 13.75
CA ILE A 137 -2.21 18.50 13.27
C ILE A 137 -0.85 19.02 12.78
N GLN A 138 0.20 18.82 13.58
CA GLN A 138 1.54 19.26 13.21
C GLN A 138 2.03 18.52 11.96
N GLY A 139 1.76 17.23 11.86
CA GLY A 139 2.14 16.39 10.73
C GLY A 139 1.42 16.79 9.46
N LEU A 140 0.09 16.91 9.49
CA LEU A 140 -0.69 17.26 8.30
C LEU A 140 -0.31 18.64 7.76
N MET A 141 -0.24 19.66 8.63
CA MET A 141 0.11 21.02 8.21
C MET A 141 1.56 21.15 7.73
N ARG A 142 2.51 20.47 8.40
CA ARG A 142 3.93 20.49 7.99
C ARG A 142 4.20 19.66 6.74
N MET A 143 3.34 18.70 6.39
CA MET A 143 3.52 17.83 5.23
C MET A 143 2.99 18.47 3.93
N ILE A 144 1.91 19.24 4.01
CA ILE A 144 1.29 19.85 2.82
C ILE A 144 2.27 20.75 2.06
N ILE A 145 3.03 21.60 2.74
CA ILE A 145 3.95 22.56 2.09
C ILE A 145 5.09 21.85 1.34
N PRO A 146 5.89 20.95 1.97
CA PRO A 146 6.92 20.19 1.27
C PRO A 146 6.36 19.32 0.13
N MET A 147 5.17 18.73 0.29
CA MET A 147 4.54 17.96 -0.78
C MET A 147 4.18 18.83 -1.99
N MET A 148 3.58 20.00 -1.77
CA MET A 148 3.27 20.94 -2.86
C MET A 148 4.53 21.44 -3.56
N LEU A 149 5.57 21.79 -2.81
CA LEU A 149 6.86 22.19 -3.38
C LEU A 149 7.49 21.05 -4.20
N GLY A 150 7.49 19.83 -3.66
CA GLY A 150 7.98 18.64 -4.36
C GLY A 150 7.22 18.38 -5.65
N MET A 151 5.90 18.55 -5.65
CA MET A 151 5.04 18.41 -6.83
C MET A 151 5.39 19.47 -7.89
N ILE A 152 5.55 20.74 -7.50
CA ILE A 152 5.91 21.82 -8.43
C ILE A 152 7.30 21.58 -9.04
N LEU A 153 8.27 21.17 -8.21
CA LEU A 153 9.61 20.83 -8.69
C LEU A 153 9.59 19.62 -9.62
N ALA A 154 8.83 18.58 -9.30
CA ALA A 154 8.68 17.40 -10.16
C ALA A 154 8.04 17.77 -11.52
N MET A 155 7.03 18.64 -11.52
CA MET A 155 6.43 19.18 -12.74
C MET A 155 7.45 19.96 -13.58
N GLY A 156 8.23 20.85 -12.96
CA GLY A 156 9.24 21.66 -13.63
C GLY A 156 10.39 20.83 -14.20
N VAL A 157 11.01 19.98 -13.38
CA VAL A 157 12.14 19.13 -13.77
C VAL A 157 11.71 18.10 -14.82
N GLY A 158 10.58 17.43 -14.62
CA GLY A 158 10.06 16.45 -15.57
C GLY A 158 9.76 17.06 -16.94
N THR A 159 9.14 18.25 -16.96
CA THR A 159 8.85 18.97 -18.20
C THR A 159 10.13 19.44 -18.88
N LEU A 160 11.08 20.00 -18.13
CA LEU A 160 12.36 20.46 -18.67
C LEU A 160 13.13 19.32 -19.34
N VAL A 161 13.23 18.17 -18.67
CA VAL A 161 13.93 17.00 -19.22
C VAL A 161 13.26 16.51 -20.51
N GLY A 162 11.93 16.44 -20.57
CA GLY A 162 11.25 16.05 -21.82
C GLY A 162 11.48 17.03 -22.96
N VAL A 163 11.49 18.34 -22.68
CA VAL A 163 11.81 19.37 -23.69
C VAL A 163 13.26 19.25 -24.18
N LEU A 164 14.21 18.98 -23.29
CA LEU A 164 15.61 18.74 -23.67
C LEU A 164 15.79 17.50 -24.53
N LEU A 165 14.90 16.51 -24.40
CA LEU A 165 14.85 15.32 -25.25
C LEU A 165 14.11 15.55 -26.58
N GLY A 166 13.68 16.79 -26.85
CA GLY A 166 13.03 17.18 -28.11
C GLY A 166 11.50 17.05 -28.12
N LEU A 167 10.85 16.81 -26.97
CA LEU A 167 9.39 16.78 -26.87
C LEU A 167 8.81 18.19 -26.71
N GLU A 168 7.58 18.38 -27.16
CA GLU A 168 6.85 19.63 -26.90
C GLU A 168 6.55 19.77 -25.40
N TRP A 169 6.69 20.97 -24.84
CA TRP A 169 6.48 21.22 -23.41
C TRP A 169 5.04 20.89 -22.97
N LYS A 170 4.03 21.20 -23.79
CA LYS A 170 2.61 20.89 -23.49
C LYS A 170 2.39 19.40 -23.44
N HIS A 171 2.91 18.68 -24.45
CA HIS A 171 2.82 17.24 -24.49
C HIS A 171 3.48 16.61 -23.26
N THR A 172 4.69 17.04 -22.93
CA THR A 172 5.45 16.53 -21.78
C THR A 172 4.72 16.78 -20.47
N MET A 173 4.26 18.01 -20.22
CA MET A 173 3.59 18.36 -18.97
C MET A 173 2.26 17.61 -18.82
N PHE A 174 1.38 17.66 -19.83
CA PHE A 174 0.01 17.17 -19.69
C PHE A 174 -0.14 15.67 -19.96
N PHE A 175 0.67 15.07 -20.84
CA PHE A 175 0.49 13.67 -21.25
C PHE A 175 1.52 12.71 -20.67
N ILE A 176 2.58 13.23 -20.02
CA ILE A 176 3.61 12.39 -19.38
C ILE A 176 3.71 12.71 -17.89
N VAL A 177 4.03 13.96 -17.54
CA VAL A 177 4.34 14.34 -16.15
C VAL A 177 3.08 14.36 -15.28
N THR A 178 2.00 14.98 -15.74
CA THR A 178 0.74 15.05 -14.99
C THR A 178 0.16 13.66 -14.71
N PRO A 179 0.11 12.71 -15.66
CA PRO A 179 -0.30 11.33 -15.38
C PRO A 179 0.56 10.61 -14.36
N VAL A 180 1.89 10.78 -14.43
CA VAL A 180 2.83 10.17 -13.46
C VAL A 180 2.57 10.70 -12.05
N LEU A 181 2.19 11.97 -11.92
CA LEU A 181 1.87 12.61 -10.65
C LEU A 181 0.40 12.46 -10.22
N ALA A 182 -0.44 11.85 -11.06
CA ALA A 182 -1.85 11.66 -10.78
C ALA A 182 -2.08 10.58 -9.70
N GLY A 183 -3.27 10.56 -9.11
CA GLY A 183 -3.69 9.60 -8.07
C GLY A 183 -3.89 8.16 -8.57
N GLY A 184 -3.08 7.68 -9.51
CA GLY A 184 -3.21 6.37 -10.13
C GLY A 184 -4.30 6.30 -11.20
N ILE A 185 -4.64 5.08 -11.64
CA ILE A 185 -5.52 4.87 -12.80
C ILE A 185 -6.97 5.28 -12.48
N GLY A 186 -7.53 4.82 -11.36
CA GLY A 186 -8.93 5.05 -10.99
C GLY A 186 -9.24 6.50 -10.61
N GLU A 187 -8.47 7.07 -9.70
CA GLU A 187 -8.72 8.42 -9.13
C GLU A 187 -7.99 9.54 -9.88
N GLY A 188 -7.00 9.20 -10.69
CA GLY A 188 -6.19 10.17 -11.44
C GLY A 188 -6.50 10.15 -12.93
N ILE A 189 -6.13 9.07 -13.60
CA ILE A 189 -6.20 8.98 -15.06
C ILE A 189 -7.63 9.10 -15.57
N LEU A 190 -8.61 8.41 -14.96
CA LEU A 190 -9.99 8.47 -15.45
C LEU A 190 -10.58 9.89 -15.40
N PRO A 191 -10.52 10.64 -14.27
CA PRO A 191 -10.94 12.04 -14.25
C PRO A 191 -10.12 12.94 -15.19
N LEU A 192 -8.80 12.75 -15.28
CA LEU A 192 -7.95 13.51 -16.20
C LEU A 192 -8.33 13.29 -17.66
N SER A 193 -8.57 12.04 -18.07
CA SER A 193 -9.00 11.71 -19.43
C SER A 193 -10.39 12.27 -19.74
N LEU A 194 -11.31 12.27 -18.78
CA LEU A 194 -12.61 12.93 -18.94
C LEU A 194 -12.44 14.44 -19.14
N GLY A 195 -11.64 15.11 -18.29
CA GLY A 195 -11.36 16.54 -18.41
C GLY A 195 -10.65 16.90 -19.72
N TYR A 196 -9.70 16.08 -20.17
CA TYR A 196 -9.01 16.32 -21.43
C TYR A 196 -9.91 16.04 -22.63
N SER A 197 -10.83 15.08 -22.55
CA SER A 197 -11.76 14.77 -23.64
C SER A 197 -12.67 15.95 -23.99
N THR A 198 -13.12 16.70 -22.98
CA THR A 198 -13.97 17.89 -23.20
C THR A 198 -13.21 19.06 -23.82
N ILE A 199 -11.90 19.14 -23.60
CA ILE A 199 -11.03 20.21 -24.12
C ILE A 199 -10.47 19.86 -25.51
N THR A 200 -10.02 18.61 -25.68
CA THR A 200 -9.32 18.15 -26.89
C THR A 200 -10.26 17.60 -27.96
N GLY A 201 -11.52 17.31 -27.62
CA GLY A 201 -12.49 16.63 -28.50
C GLY A 201 -12.16 15.16 -28.77
N THR A 202 -11.09 14.62 -28.15
CA THR A 202 -10.70 13.21 -28.28
C THR A 202 -11.51 12.36 -27.30
N THR A 203 -11.81 11.12 -27.65
CA THR A 203 -12.56 10.23 -26.75
C THR A 203 -11.77 9.95 -25.47
N SER A 204 -12.46 9.88 -24.33
CA SER A 204 -11.82 9.56 -23.04
C SER A 204 -11.07 8.21 -23.10
N GLY A 205 -11.62 7.20 -23.79
CA GLY A 205 -10.95 5.91 -23.96
C GLY A 205 -9.60 5.98 -24.67
N ALA A 206 -9.46 6.81 -25.71
CA ALA A 206 -8.19 7.01 -26.40
C ALA A 206 -7.17 7.73 -25.50
N LEU A 207 -7.61 8.71 -24.71
CA LEU A 207 -6.76 9.40 -23.73
C LEU A 207 -6.33 8.46 -22.61
N VAL A 208 -7.22 7.63 -22.08
CA VAL A 208 -6.87 6.63 -21.06
C VAL A 208 -5.76 5.71 -21.57
N ALA A 209 -5.88 5.21 -22.81
CA ALA A 209 -4.87 4.38 -23.44
C ALA A 209 -3.51 5.09 -23.58
N GLN A 210 -3.52 6.41 -23.80
CA GLN A 210 -2.31 7.23 -23.91
C GLN A 210 -1.65 7.54 -22.55
N LEU A 211 -2.44 7.79 -21.50
CA LEU A 211 -1.92 8.25 -20.20
C LEU A 211 -1.48 7.09 -19.28
N ILE A 212 -2.06 5.90 -19.43
CA ILE A 212 -1.73 4.71 -18.61
C ILE A 212 -0.25 4.32 -18.69
N PRO A 213 0.39 4.21 -19.88
CA PRO A 213 1.77 3.77 -19.98
C PRO A 213 2.76 4.62 -19.17
N ALA A 214 2.64 5.96 -19.25
CA ALA A 214 3.49 6.87 -18.50
C ALA A 214 3.34 6.65 -16.99
N THR A 215 2.10 6.50 -16.51
CA THR A 215 1.78 6.30 -15.09
C THR A 215 2.34 4.98 -14.55
N ILE A 216 2.22 3.89 -15.33
CA ILE A 216 2.76 2.58 -14.94
C ILE A 216 4.29 2.62 -14.83
N ILE A 217 4.96 3.20 -15.81
CA ILE A 217 6.42 3.34 -15.82
C ILE A 217 6.87 4.24 -14.65
N GLY A 218 6.19 5.37 -14.44
CA GLY A 218 6.44 6.28 -13.33
C GLY A 218 6.34 5.59 -11.97
N ASN A 219 5.29 4.79 -11.74
CA ASN A 219 5.12 4.03 -10.50
C ASN A 219 6.26 3.03 -10.27
N PHE A 220 6.73 2.37 -11.33
CA PHE A 220 7.88 1.45 -11.23
C PHE A 220 9.15 2.18 -10.75
N PHE A 221 9.48 3.34 -11.34
CA PHE A 221 10.61 4.16 -10.89
C PHE A 221 10.39 4.70 -9.47
N ALA A 222 9.16 5.08 -9.10
CA ALA A 222 8.86 5.54 -7.75
C ALA A 222 9.15 4.47 -6.69
N ILE A 223 8.76 3.22 -6.93
CA ILE A 223 9.05 2.08 -6.03
C ILE A 223 10.56 1.87 -5.91
N MET A 224 11.30 1.88 -7.01
CA MET A 224 12.76 1.73 -7.00
C MET A 224 13.45 2.87 -6.23
N CYS A 225 13.04 4.12 -6.49
CA CYS A 225 13.56 5.30 -5.80
C CYS A 225 13.24 5.27 -4.30
N SER A 226 12.05 4.80 -3.91
CA SER A 226 11.69 4.60 -2.51
C SER A 226 12.61 3.59 -1.81
N GLY A 227 12.88 2.45 -2.46
CA GLY A 227 13.84 1.45 -1.97
C GLY A 227 15.27 2.02 -1.83
N LEU A 228 15.71 2.79 -2.82
CA LEU A 228 17.00 3.50 -2.80
C LEU A 228 17.10 4.52 -1.65
N LEU A 229 16.05 5.31 -1.44
CA LEU A 229 15.98 6.30 -0.36
C LEU A 229 15.97 5.63 1.01
N ASN A 230 15.25 4.51 1.17
CA ASN A 230 15.29 3.74 2.42
C ASN A 230 16.71 3.28 2.74
N ARG A 231 17.41 2.72 1.75
CA ARG A 231 18.81 2.29 1.92
C ARG A 231 19.77 3.45 2.21
N LEU A 232 19.53 4.61 1.60
CA LEU A 232 20.30 5.81 1.91
C LEU A 232 20.08 6.22 3.37
N GLY A 233 18.84 6.18 3.86
CA GLY A 233 18.49 6.46 5.25
C GLY A 233 19.08 5.47 6.26
N GLU A 234 19.25 4.20 5.89
CA GLU A 234 19.95 3.20 6.71
C GLU A 234 21.45 3.49 6.82
N LYS A 235 22.08 3.94 5.72
CA LYS A 235 23.51 4.29 5.69
C LYS A 235 23.81 5.64 6.31
N ARG A 236 22.87 6.59 6.21
CA ARG A 236 22.95 7.96 6.73
C ARG A 236 21.76 8.23 7.64
N PRO A 237 21.82 7.78 8.90
CA PRO A 237 20.73 7.95 9.87
C PRO A 237 20.32 9.41 10.06
N GLU A 238 21.24 10.36 9.85
CA GLU A 238 20.97 11.81 9.92
C GLU A 238 19.95 12.31 8.89
N LEU A 239 19.74 11.57 7.81
CA LEU A 239 18.75 11.85 6.76
C LEU A 239 17.42 11.11 6.98
N SER A 240 17.37 10.17 7.92
CA SER A 240 16.22 9.28 8.13
C SER A 240 15.44 9.65 9.40
N GLY A 241 14.11 9.57 9.33
CA GLY A 241 13.24 9.62 10.50
C GLY A 241 12.80 8.24 11.00
N GLN A 242 13.34 7.14 10.44
CA GLN A 242 13.01 5.75 10.79
C GLN A 242 11.49 5.47 10.83
N GLY A 243 10.77 5.96 9.81
CA GLY A 243 9.31 5.83 9.72
C GLY A 243 8.52 7.00 10.30
N GLN A 244 9.20 7.99 10.89
CA GLN A 244 8.57 9.23 11.37
C GLN A 244 8.86 10.40 10.43
N LEU A 245 7.81 11.08 9.98
CA LEU A 245 7.91 12.22 9.08
C LEU A 245 8.22 13.55 9.81
N VAL A 246 7.78 13.69 11.07
CA VAL A 246 7.92 14.93 11.83
C VAL A 246 9.03 14.77 12.86
N ARG A 247 10.09 15.59 12.78
CA ARG A 247 11.11 15.66 13.83
C ARG A 247 10.55 16.38 15.06
N LEU A 248 10.60 15.70 16.20
CA LEU A 248 10.12 16.20 17.49
C LEU A 248 11.27 16.92 18.21
N ASN A 249 11.70 18.07 17.69
CA ASN A 249 12.73 18.85 18.36
C ASN A 249 12.10 19.65 19.52
N GLY A 250 12.45 19.32 20.77
CA GLY A 250 12.33 20.24 21.93
C GLY A 250 11.16 20.05 22.90
N ALA A 251 10.40 18.96 22.85
CA ALA A 251 9.40 18.60 23.87
C ALA A 251 9.49 17.10 24.16
N GLU A 252 10.63 16.68 24.71
CA GLU A 252 10.95 15.26 24.90
C GLU A 252 10.00 14.57 25.90
N ASP A 253 9.49 15.27 26.92
CA ASP A 253 8.61 14.65 27.92
C ASP A 253 7.12 14.61 27.52
N ASP A 254 6.56 15.70 26.97
CA ASP A 254 5.11 15.82 26.72
C ASP A 254 4.61 15.04 25.49
N LEU A 255 5.51 14.68 24.56
CA LEU A 255 5.17 13.94 23.34
C LEU A 255 5.72 12.51 23.30
N ALA A 256 6.73 12.15 24.09
CA ALA A 256 7.14 10.75 24.24
C ALA A 256 6.03 9.93 24.91
N ASP A 257 5.30 10.49 25.87
CA ASP A 257 4.10 9.88 26.45
C ASP A 257 2.93 9.79 25.46
N ALA A 258 2.82 10.75 24.53
CA ALA A 258 1.85 10.69 23.42
C ALA A 258 2.17 9.61 22.38
N MET A 259 3.41 9.10 22.39
CA MET A 259 3.92 8.03 21.54
C MET A 259 3.96 6.68 22.24
N LYS A 260 3.59 6.60 23.53
CA LYS A 260 3.30 5.30 24.16
C LYS A 260 2.13 4.70 23.40
N ASP A 261 2.47 3.81 22.47
CA ASP A 261 1.53 2.99 21.75
C ASP A 261 0.69 2.30 22.81
N ASP A 262 -0.62 2.52 22.78
CA ASP A 262 -1.54 1.85 23.69
C ASP A 262 -1.39 0.34 23.44
N THR A 263 -0.58 -0.30 24.29
CA THR A 263 -0.21 -1.72 24.24
C THR A 263 -1.29 -2.59 24.85
N GLY A 264 -2.52 -2.08 24.90
CA GLY A 264 -3.69 -2.87 25.26
C GLY A 264 -3.74 -4.15 24.44
N GLU A 265 -4.15 -5.24 25.07
CA GLU A 265 -4.27 -6.54 24.44
C GLU A 265 -5.14 -6.45 23.16
N ILE A 266 -4.78 -7.24 22.15
CA ILE A 266 -5.55 -7.29 20.91
C ILE A 266 -6.93 -7.86 21.22
N ASP A 267 -7.98 -7.07 20.95
CA ASP A 267 -9.37 -7.48 21.13
C ASP A 267 -10.04 -7.58 19.76
N LEU A 268 -10.37 -8.81 19.37
CA LEU A 268 -11.03 -9.11 18.11
C LEU A 268 -12.38 -8.38 17.96
N LYS A 269 -13.12 -8.14 19.05
CA LYS A 269 -14.37 -7.37 19.00
C LYS A 269 -14.11 -5.91 18.67
N MET A 270 -13.07 -5.33 19.25
CA MET A 270 -12.65 -3.95 18.93
C MET A 270 -12.18 -3.83 17.47
N MET A 271 -11.48 -4.83 16.94
CA MET A 271 -11.13 -4.87 15.51
C MET A 271 -12.37 -4.84 14.61
N GLY A 272 -13.43 -5.57 14.99
CA GLY A 272 -14.73 -5.52 14.30
C GLY A 272 -15.36 -4.13 14.29
N ALA A 273 -15.29 -3.41 15.42
CA ALA A 273 -15.70 -2.00 15.48
C ALA A 273 -14.82 -1.10 14.59
N GLY A 274 -13.53 -1.42 14.48
CA GLY A 274 -12.60 -0.78 13.55
C GLY A 274 -13.05 -0.92 12.09
N VAL A 275 -13.51 -2.11 11.69
CA VAL A 275 -14.01 -2.37 10.32
C VAL A 275 -15.22 -1.48 10.04
N LEU A 276 -16.20 -1.47 10.94
CA LEU A 276 -17.38 -0.61 10.80
C LEU A 276 -17.01 0.87 10.72
N THR A 277 -16.04 1.31 11.52
CA THR A 277 -15.55 2.69 11.50
C THR A 277 -14.91 3.04 10.17
N ALA A 278 -14.04 2.18 9.63
CA ALA A 278 -13.41 2.37 8.34
C ALA A 278 -14.44 2.47 7.21
N CYS A 279 -15.41 1.55 7.17
CA CYS A 279 -16.51 1.60 6.19
C CYS A 279 -17.35 2.87 6.31
N THR A 280 -17.67 3.29 7.54
CA THR A 280 -18.47 4.50 7.80
C THR A 280 -17.75 5.76 7.33
N LEU A 281 -16.46 5.89 7.64
CA LEU A 281 -15.64 7.02 7.19
C LEU A 281 -15.46 7.06 5.67
N PHE A 282 -15.33 5.90 5.03
CA PHE A 282 -15.27 5.81 3.57
C PHE A 282 -16.59 6.25 2.93
N ILE A 283 -17.72 5.76 3.43
CA ILE A 283 -19.06 6.16 2.98
C ILE A 283 -19.26 7.67 3.20
N LEU A 284 -18.85 8.21 4.34
CA LEU A 284 -18.86 9.65 4.60
C LEU A 284 -18.03 10.42 3.56
N GLY A 285 -16.84 9.93 3.21
CA GLY A 285 -16.03 10.50 2.14
C GLY A 285 -16.76 10.51 0.79
N MET A 286 -17.43 9.41 0.42
CA MET A 286 -18.22 9.31 -0.80
C MET A 286 -19.45 10.24 -0.79
N LEU A 287 -20.10 10.44 0.35
CA LEU A 287 -21.19 11.41 0.51
C LEU A 287 -20.68 12.85 0.35
N LEU A 288 -19.48 13.16 0.85
CA LEU A 288 -18.88 14.47 0.65
C LEU A 288 -18.42 14.67 -0.80
N GLN A 289 -18.03 13.60 -1.51
CA GLN A 289 -17.66 13.64 -2.91
C GLN A 289 -18.82 14.09 -3.80
N SER A 290 -20.04 13.61 -3.53
CA SER A 290 -21.22 14.00 -4.34
C SER A 290 -21.55 15.50 -4.23
N ILE A 291 -21.14 16.15 -3.13
CA ILE A 291 -21.37 17.58 -2.88
C ILE A 291 -20.21 18.42 -3.41
N THR A 292 -18.97 17.98 -3.18
CA THR A 292 -17.77 18.79 -3.43
C THR A 292 -17.05 18.47 -4.74
N GLY A 293 -17.33 17.32 -5.35
CA GLY A 293 -16.65 16.83 -6.55
C GLY A 293 -15.23 16.28 -6.30
N PHE A 294 -14.68 16.38 -5.09
CA PHE A 294 -13.37 15.83 -4.76
C PHE A 294 -13.42 14.31 -4.54
N PRO A 295 -12.34 13.56 -4.82
CA PRO A 295 -12.30 12.11 -4.60
C PRO A 295 -12.66 11.69 -3.16
N GLY A 296 -13.57 10.73 -3.03
CA GLY A 296 -14.06 10.23 -1.75
C GLY A 296 -12.96 9.79 -0.77
N PRO A 297 -11.92 9.04 -1.19
CA PRO A 297 -10.80 8.68 -0.32
C PRO A 297 -10.03 9.88 0.27
N VAL A 298 -9.92 10.98 -0.48
CA VAL A 298 -9.26 12.21 0.02
C VAL A 298 -10.14 12.89 1.07
N LEU A 299 -11.45 12.96 0.81
CA LEU A 299 -12.41 13.53 1.76
C LEU A 299 -12.53 12.68 3.02
N MET A 300 -12.37 11.36 2.92
CA MET A 300 -12.26 10.46 4.08
C MET A 300 -11.09 10.85 4.98
N ILE A 301 -9.91 11.14 4.43
CA ILE A 301 -8.73 11.58 5.21
C ILE A 301 -9.05 12.86 5.98
N VAL A 302 -9.64 13.86 5.30
CA VAL A 302 -9.99 15.15 5.91
C VAL A 302 -11.05 14.96 7.00
N ALA A 303 -12.11 14.19 6.71
CA ALA A 303 -13.17 13.90 7.68
C ALA A 303 -12.64 13.15 8.91
N ALA A 304 -11.81 12.12 8.71
CA ALA A 304 -11.19 11.39 9.80
C ALA A 304 -10.29 12.30 10.67
N ALA A 305 -9.54 13.19 10.04
CA ALA A 305 -8.70 14.16 10.74
C ALA A 305 -9.52 15.16 11.56
N ILE A 306 -10.62 15.68 11.00
CA ILE A 306 -11.54 16.59 11.71
C ILE A 306 -12.20 15.87 12.88
N LEU A 307 -12.74 14.66 12.68
CA LEU A 307 -13.38 13.89 13.75
C LEU A 307 -12.41 13.56 14.89
N LYS A 308 -11.16 13.27 14.56
CA LYS A 308 -10.08 13.09 15.54
C LYS A 308 -9.74 14.40 16.27
N TYR A 309 -9.70 15.52 15.55
CA TYR A 309 -9.44 16.84 16.14
C TYR A 309 -10.53 17.26 17.14
N LEU A 310 -11.80 17.08 16.75
CA LEU A 310 -12.97 17.39 17.58
C LEU A 310 -13.18 16.38 18.72
N ASN A 311 -12.42 15.29 18.75
CA ASN A 311 -12.50 14.21 19.73
C ASN A 311 -13.91 13.59 19.86
N VAL A 312 -14.60 13.44 18.72
CA VAL A 312 -15.97 12.91 18.66
C VAL A 312 -15.98 11.39 18.80
N ILE A 313 -14.93 10.71 18.32
CA ILE A 313 -14.85 9.25 18.30
C ILE A 313 -14.29 8.74 19.65
N PRO A 314 -14.96 7.81 20.35
CA PRO A 314 -14.47 7.23 21.60
C PRO A 314 -13.10 6.55 21.46
N GLY A 315 -12.30 6.57 22.53
CA GLY A 315 -10.95 5.98 22.53
C GLY A 315 -10.93 4.49 22.20
N GLU A 316 -11.93 3.73 22.63
CA GLU A 316 -12.07 2.29 22.32
C GLU A 316 -12.22 2.03 20.82
N THR A 317 -13.04 2.83 20.13
CA THR A 317 -13.22 2.76 18.68
C THR A 317 -11.93 3.12 17.93
N GLN A 318 -11.19 4.12 18.43
CA GLN A 318 -9.88 4.48 17.87
C GLN A 318 -8.86 3.35 18.04
N ARG A 319 -8.84 2.68 19.20
CA ARG A 319 -8.00 1.49 19.45
C ARG A 319 -8.38 0.34 18.52
N GLY A 320 -9.67 0.07 18.33
CA GLY A 320 -10.16 -0.94 17.40
C GLY A 320 -9.72 -0.69 15.96
N ALA A 321 -9.85 0.56 15.48
CA ALA A 321 -9.35 0.96 14.15
C ALA A 321 -7.83 0.79 14.02
N LYS A 322 -7.07 1.11 15.07
CA LYS A 322 -5.61 0.92 15.09
C LYS A 322 -5.19 -0.55 15.07
N GLN A 323 -5.91 -1.41 15.79
CA GLN A 323 -5.67 -2.87 15.77
C GLN A 323 -5.99 -3.45 14.39
N LEU A 324 -7.07 -3.00 13.74
CA LEU A 324 -7.38 -3.36 12.36
C LEU A 324 -6.27 -2.92 11.40
N TYR A 325 -5.74 -1.70 11.54
CA TYR A 325 -4.60 -1.22 10.74
C TYR A 325 -3.35 -2.10 10.89
N LYS A 326 -3.09 -2.65 12.08
CA LYS A 326 -1.95 -3.57 12.29
C LYS A 326 -2.18 -4.95 11.67
N PHE A 327 -3.43 -5.35 11.47
CA PHE A 327 -3.80 -6.64 10.89
C PHE A 327 -3.77 -6.64 9.37
N ILE A 328 -4.22 -5.54 8.77
CA ILE A 328 -4.28 -5.30 7.32
C ILE A 328 -2.88 -5.12 6.75
#